data_AF-A0A7X8ZG65-F1
#
_entry.id   AF-A0A7X8ZG65-F1
#
_cell.length_a   1.000
_cell.length_b   1.000
_cell.length_c   1.000
_cell.angle_alpha   90.00
_cell.angle_beta   90.00
_cell.angle_gamma   90.00
#
_symmetry.space_group_name_H-M   'P 1'
#
loop_
_entity.id
_entity.type
_entity.pdbx_description
1 polymer ?
#
loop_
_entity_poly.entity_id
_entity_poly.type
_entity_poly.pdbx_seq_one_letter_code
_entity_poly.pdbx_strand_id
1 'polypeptide(L)'
;MNDVTVSLGNKPSLEIHGEGGDEDWQVTLANTGLESKTASRIRLAAKYLKDEDQDFFLTYGDGLADLNMRELLDFHLNHGRALSCSAVQPAARFGELALQGARVLRFEEKPTHAQGYINGGFMLAKKSMIAKYISADEDQFFESQPIDEIVRDGEMQAYRHEGFWQCMDNPREYQLLNELWRKGQAPWARYWK
;
A
#
# COMPACT_ATOMS: atom_id res chain seq x y z
N MET A 1 5.69 -21.31 -9.59
CA MET A 1 4.40 -20.58 -9.76
C MET A 1 3.33 -21.65 -9.68
N ASN A 2 2.44 -21.56 -8.69
CA ASN A 2 1.41 -22.57 -8.46
C ASN A 2 0.06 -21.96 -8.77
N ASP A 3 -0.73 -22.66 -9.57
CA ASP A 3 -2.12 -22.26 -9.80
C ASP A 3 -2.98 -22.86 -8.69
N VAL A 4 -4.04 -22.16 -8.29
CA VAL A 4 -4.94 -22.63 -7.23
C VAL A 4 -6.37 -22.63 -7.75
N THR A 5 -7.06 -23.76 -7.62
CA THR A 5 -8.50 -23.85 -7.85
C THR A 5 -9.24 -23.82 -6.52
N VAL A 6 -10.13 -22.85 -6.36
CA VAL A 6 -10.99 -22.70 -5.19
C VAL A 6 -12.43 -23.05 -5.57
N SER A 7 -12.95 -24.14 -5.03
CA SER A 7 -14.35 -24.53 -5.20
C SER A 7 -15.17 -24.05 -4.00
N LEU A 8 -16.21 -23.25 -4.25
CA LEU A 8 -17.08 -22.67 -3.19
C LEU A 8 -18.46 -23.35 -3.08
N GLY A 9 -18.73 -24.36 -3.89
CA GLY A 9 -20.02 -25.09 -3.89
C GLY A 9 -20.24 -25.92 -2.61
N ASN A 10 -21.26 -26.79 -2.63
CA ASN A 10 -21.67 -27.62 -1.48
C ASN A 10 -20.55 -28.46 -0.83
N LYS A 11 -19.44 -28.69 -1.54
CA LYS A 11 -18.22 -29.31 -1.01
C LYS A 11 -17.05 -28.36 -1.29
N PRO A 12 -16.75 -27.42 -0.38
CA PRO A 12 -15.65 -26.50 -0.60
C PRO A 12 -14.32 -27.24 -0.61
N SER A 13 -13.45 -26.88 -1.55
CA SER A 13 -12.11 -27.47 -1.68
C SER A 13 -11.12 -26.46 -2.24
N LEU A 14 -9.85 -26.70 -1.92
CA LEU A 14 -8.72 -25.99 -2.48
C LEU A 14 -7.80 -27.02 -3.12
N GLU A 15 -7.48 -26.82 -4.39
CA GLU A 15 -6.57 -27.66 -5.16
C GLU A 15 -5.39 -26.80 -5.62
N ILE A 16 -4.18 -27.25 -5.30
CA ILE A 16 -2.93 -26.61 -5.73
C ILE A 16 -2.44 -27.39 -6.95
N HIS A 17 -2.27 -26.70 -8.06
CA HIS A 17 -1.70 -27.23 -9.29
C HIS A 17 -0.20 -26.91 -9.31
N GLY A 18 0.63 -27.96 -9.19
CA GLY A 18 2.10 -27.84 -9.15
C GLY A 18 2.71 -28.59 -7.96
N GLU A 19 4.02 -28.41 -7.75
CA GLU A 19 4.75 -29.07 -6.65
C GLU A 19 4.60 -28.36 -5.29
N GLY A 20 3.82 -27.27 -5.22
CA GLY A 20 3.80 -26.38 -4.06
C GLY A 20 4.86 -25.28 -4.18
N GLY A 21 4.68 -24.18 -3.44
CA GLY A 21 5.65 -23.07 -3.45
C GLY A 21 6.80 -23.36 -2.51
N ASP A 22 7.93 -22.65 -2.68
CA ASP A 22 8.99 -22.64 -1.67
C ASP A 22 8.53 -21.90 -0.41
N GLU A 23 7.48 -21.07 -0.53
CA GLU A 23 6.95 -20.23 0.54
C GLU A 23 5.77 -20.89 1.28
N ASP A 24 5.86 -20.90 2.62
CA ASP A 24 4.79 -21.37 3.52
C ASP A 24 3.74 -20.26 3.76
N TRP A 25 3.09 -19.81 2.69
CA TRP A 25 2.07 -18.77 2.75
C TRP A 25 0.68 -19.33 3.06
N GLN A 26 -0.02 -18.66 3.96
CA GLN A 26 -1.46 -18.82 4.14
C GLN A 26 -2.18 -17.59 3.58
N VAL A 27 -3.01 -17.81 2.56
CA VAL A 27 -3.74 -16.72 1.88
C VAL A 27 -5.23 -16.85 2.12
N THR A 28 -5.85 -15.78 2.63
CA THR A 28 -7.31 -15.70 2.80
C THR A 28 -7.90 -14.71 1.79
N LEU A 29 -8.84 -15.19 0.97
CA LEU A 29 -9.61 -14.35 0.06
C LEU A 29 -10.87 -13.85 0.78
N ALA A 30 -10.77 -12.68 1.39
CA ALA A 30 -11.86 -12.08 2.14
C ALA A 30 -12.89 -11.40 1.22
N ASN A 31 -14.15 -11.87 1.23
CA ASN A 31 -15.25 -11.08 0.68
C ASN A 31 -15.60 -9.97 1.66
N THR A 32 -15.29 -8.73 1.28
CA THR A 32 -15.55 -7.53 2.07
C THR A 32 -16.68 -6.68 1.50
N GLY A 33 -17.55 -7.24 0.66
CA GLY A 33 -18.65 -6.51 0.00
C GLY A 33 -18.25 -5.84 -1.31
N LEU A 34 -19.18 -5.82 -2.27
CA LEU A 34 -18.95 -5.23 -3.60
C LEU A 34 -18.78 -3.72 -3.51
N GLU A 35 -19.73 -3.05 -2.86
CA GLU A 35 -19.81 -1.58 -2.78
C GLU A 35 -19.01 -0.97 -1.61
N SER A 36 -18.41 -1.80 -0.76
CA SER A 36 -17.74 -1.31 0.44
C SER A 36 -16.53 -0.45 0.11
N LYS A 37 -16.36 0.64 0.86
CA LYS A 37 -15.19 1.52 0.74
C LYS A 37 -14.02 1.02 1.59
N THR A 38 -12.84 1.63 1.40
CA THR A 38 -11.56 1.16 1.95
C THR A 38 -11.60 0.94 3.48
N ALA A 39 -12.23 1.82 4.26
CA ALA A 39 -12.30 1.65 5.72
C ALA A 39 -13.12 0.41 6.13
N SER A 40 -14.29 0.22 5.52
CA SER A 40 -15.13 -0.96 5.75
C SER A 40 -14.42 -2.25 5.37
N ARG A 41 -13.66 -2.25 4.27
CA ARG A 41 -12.88 -3.43 3.85
C ARG A 41 -11.85 -3.82 4.89
N ILE A 42 -11.13 -2.85 5.45
CA ILE A 42 -10.17 -3.08 6.54
C ILE A 42 -10.88 -3.71 7.75
N ARG A 43 -11.98 -3.11 8.21
CA ARG A 43 -12.75 -3.62 9.37
C ARG A 43 -13.30 -5.02 9.14
N LEU A 44 -13.84 -5.31 7.96
CA LEU A 44 -14.41 -6.62 7.62
C LEU A 44 -13.33 -7.71 7.48
N ALA A 45 -12.14 -7.34 6.99
CA ALA A 45 -11.00 -8.25 6.90
C ALA A 45 -10.32 -8.48 8.25
N ALA A 46 -10.40 -7.52 9.19
CA ALA A 46 -9.74 -7.60 10.49
C ALA A 46 -10.17 -8.80 11.37
N LYS A 47 -11.30 -9.44 11.07
CA LYS A 47 -11.73 -10.69 11.73
C LYS A 47 -10.76 -11.87 11.49
N TYR A 48 -9.88 -11.78 10.49
CA TYR A 48 -8.86 -12.79 10.20
C TYR A 48 -7.53 -12.52 10.91
N LEU A 49 -7.37 -11.37 11.57
CA LEU A 49 -6.23 -11.13 12.44
C LEU A 49 -6.38 -11.95 13.72
N LYS A 50 -5.32 -12.67 14.10
CA LYS A 50 -5.27 -13.49 15.31
C LYS A 50 -5.30 -12.62 16.56
N ASP A 51 -5.57 -13.22 17.71
CA ASP A 51 -5.59 -12.50 18.97
C ASP A 51 -4.20 -11.99 19.37
N GLU A 52 -3.14 -12.72 19.02
CA GLU A 52 -1.76 -12.28 19.22
C GLU A 52 -1.31 -11.14 18.29
N ASP A 53 -2.00 -10.90 17.16
CA ASP A 53 -1.62 -9.87 16.19
C ASP A 53 -1.94 -8.47 16.75
N GLN A 54 -0.91 -7.75 17.20
CA GLN A 54 -1.04 -6.37 17.68
C GLN A 54 -0.87 -5.35 16.56
N ASP A 55 -0.05 -5.67 15.56
CA ASP A 55 0.30 -4.83 14.43
C ASP A 55 0.11 -5.62 13.14
N PHE A 56 -0.32 -4.96 12.06
CA PHE A 56 -0.48 -5.58 10.76
C PHE A 56 -0.07 -4.63 9.63
N PHE A 57 0.40 -5.21 8.53
CA PHE A 57 0.66 -4.48 7.30
C PHE A 57 -0.65 -4.24 6.54
N LEU A 58 -0.78 -3.04 5.98
CA LEU A 58 -1.92 -2.62 5.17
C LEU A 58 -1.41 -1.87 3.95
N THR A 59 -1.90 -2.17 2.76
CA THR A 59 -1.49 -1.45 1.55
C THR A 59 -2.57 -1.51 0.46
N TYR A 60 -2.38 -0.71 -0.58
CA TYR A 60 -3.12 -0.76 -1.83
C TYR A 60 -2.58 -1.89 -2.72
N GLY A 61 -3.46 -2.49 -3.53
CA GLY A 61 -3.11 -3.62 -4.41
C GLY A 61 -2.49 -3.23 -5.74
N ASP A 62 -2.31 -1.95 -6.01
CA ASP A 62 -1.90 -1.35 -7.28
C ASP A 62 -0.55 -0.61 -7.22
N GLY A 63 0.12 -0.58 -6.06
CA GLY A 63 1.41 0.07 -5.85
C GLY A 63 2.58 -0.90 -5.77
N LEU A 64 3.68 -0.59 -6.47
CA LEU A 64 4.96 -1.31 -6.37
C LEU A 64 6.07 -0.37 -5.91
N ALA A 65 6.94 -0.86 -5.04
CA ALA A 65 8.08 -0.12 -4.50
C ALA A 65 9.26 -1.03 -4.17
N ASP A 66 10.46 -0.48 -4.09
CA ASP A 66 11.64 -1.14 -3.50
C ASP A 66 11.79 -0.82 -2.00
N LEU A 67 10.66 -0.64 -1.33
CA LEU A 67 10.57 -0.24 0.07
C LEU A 67 11.05 -1.35 1.01
N ASN A 68 11.84 -0.98 2.04
CA ASN A 68 12.30 -1.91 3.06
C ASN A 68 11.22 -2.13 4.12
N MET A 69 10.46 -3.22 3.98
CA MET A 69 9.37 -3.57 4.90
C MET A 69 9.83 -3.83 6.34
N ARG A 70 11.10 -4.24 6.54
CA ARG A 70 11.67 -4.41 7.89
C ARG A 70 11.93 -3.05 8.54
N GLU A 71 12.51 -2.11 7.81
CA GLU A 71 12.72 -0.74 8.33
C GLU A 71 11.40 -0.03 8.64
N LEU A 72 10.37 -0.21 7.81
CA LEU A 72 9.03 0.31 8.10
C LEU A 72 8.45 -0.28 9.39
N LEU A 73 8.61 -1.58 9.62
CA LEU A 73 8.20 -2.24 10.86
C LEU A 73 8.96 -1.70 12.06
N ASP A 74 10.29 -1.63 11.99
CA ASP A 74 11.13 -1.13 13.08
C ASP A 74 10.80 0.34 13.40
N PHE A 75 10.55 1.15 12.37
CA PHE A 75 10.08 2.53 12.50
C PHE A 75 8.75 2.61 13.27
N HIS A 76 7.76 1.80 12.89
CA HIS A 76 6.45 1.77 13.53
C HIS A 76 6.53 1.37 15.01
N LEU A 77 7.25 0.27 15.28
CA LEU A 77 7.40 -0.25 16.63
C LEU A 77 8.13 0.74 17.54
N ASN A 78 9.12 1.47 17.02
CA ASN A 78 9.90 2.43 17.78
C ASN A 78 9.08 3.65 18.26
N HIS A 79 8.18 4.18 17.43
CA HIS A 79 7.34 5.31 17.82
C HIS A 79 6.01 4.90 18.48
N GLY A 80 5.54 3.67 18.24
CA GLY A 80 4.39 3.06 18.92
C GLY A 80 3.03 3.73 18.67
N ARG A 81 2.87 4.44 17.56
CA ARG A 81 1.64 5.17 17.19
C ARG A 81 0.68 4.27 16.43
N ALA A 82 -0.59 4.67 16.31
CA ALA A 82 -1.60 3.84 15.67
C ALA A 82 -1.30 3.49 14.20
N LEU A 83 -0.70 4.42 13.44
CA LEU A 83 -0.47 4.24 12.00
C LEU A 83 0.89 4.81 11.56
N SER A 84 1.63 4.01 10.80
CA SER A 84 2.75 4.48 9.99
C SER A 84 2.37 4.38 8.52
N CYS A 85 2.66 5.41 7.74
CA CYS A 85 2.42 5.43 6.30
C CYS A 85 3.70 5.77 5.55
N SER A 86 3.92 5.10 4.42
CA SER A 86 5.07 5.37 3.56
C SER A 86 4.83 6.64 2.75
N ALA A 87 5.61 7.68 3.05
CA ALA A 87 5.63 8.93 2.33
C ALA A 87 6.57 8.82 1.13
N VAL A 88 6.02 8.91 -0.07
CA VAL A 88 6.74 8.73 -1.34
C VAL A 88 6.63 9.98 -2.21
N GLN A 89 7.53 10.12 -3.18
CA GLN A 89 7.46 11.19 -4.18
C GLN A 89 7.18 10.58 -5.56
N PRO A 90 6.03 10.88 -6.18
CA PRO A 90 5.74 10.38 -7.51
C PRO A 90 6.66 11.03 -8.54
N ALA A 91 6.94 10.31 -9.63
CA ALA A 91 7.62 10.88 -10.78
C ALA A 91 6.80 12.07 -11.32
N ALA A 92 7.48 13.18 -11.63
CA ALA A 92 6.76 14.34 -12.11
C ALA A 92 6.14 14.05 -13.49
N ARG A 93 4.83 14.28 -13.58
CA ARG A 93 4.08 14.05 -14.82
C ARG A 93 4.33 15.12 -15.87
N PHE A 94 4.72 16.32 -15.43
CA PHE A 94 4.87 17.52 -16.24
C PHE A 94 6.18 18.22 -15.91
N GLY A 95 6.63 19.11 -16.81
CA GLY A 95 7.73 20.00 -16.51
C GLY A 95 7.39 20.97 -15.39
N GLU A 96 8.29 21.09 -14.40
CA GLU A 96 8.14 22.05 -13.31
C GLU A 96 8.81 23.38 -13.67
N LEU A 97 8.12 24.48 -13.33
CA LEU A 97 8.59 25.85 -13.50
C LEU A 97 8.81 26.48 -12.12
N ALA A 98 10.04 26.91 -11.85
CA ALA A 98 10.29 27.82 -10.73
C ALA A 98 10.10 29.26 -11.22
N LEU A 99 9.16 30.01 -10.65
CA LEU A 99 8.81 31.37 -11.08
C LEU A 99 9.19 32.42 -10.04
N GLN A 100 9.61 33.60 -10.51
CA GLN A 100 9.67 34.83 -9.73
C GLN A 100 8.89 35.92 -10.46
N GLY A 101 7.65 36.17 -10.02
CA GLY A 101 6.70 36.95 -10.81
C GLY A 101 6.41 36.27 -12.14
N ALA A 102 6.57 36.99 -13.26
CA ALA A 102 6.45 36.43 -14.60
C ALA A 102 7.76 35.81 -15.14
N ARG A 103 8.87 35.94 -14.42
CA ARG A 103 10.18 35.41 -14.86
C ARG A 103 10.29 33.93 -14.51
N VAL A 104 10.60 33.11 -15.50
CA VAL A 104 11.00 31.70 -15.29
C VAL A 104 12.44 31.66 -14.81
N LEU A 105 12.67 31.16 -13.60
CA LEU A 105 14.00 30.94 -13.02
C LEU A 105 14.60 29.59 -13.42
N ARG A 106 13.76 28.56 -13.50
CA ARG A 106 14.14 27.18 -13.84
C ARG A 106 12.99 26.48 -14.55
N PHE A 107 13.31 25.69 -15.56
CA PHE A 107 12.40 24.75 -16.21
C PHE A 107 13.07 23.37 -16.19
N GLU A 108 12.39 22.39 -15.62
CA GLU A 108 12.84 21.00 -15.61
C GLU A 108 11.73 20.15 -16.18
N GLU A 109 11.94 19.56 -17.37
CA GLU A 109 10.95 18.69 -17.99
C GLU A 109 10.96 17.33 -17.29
N LYS A 110 9.86 17.00 -16.60
CA LYS A 110 9.64 15.75 -15.86
C LYS A 110 10.75 15.47 -14.82
N PRO A 111 10.88 16.31 -13.78
CA PRO A 111 11.79 16.03 -12.68
C PRO A 111 11.56 14.62 -12.12
N THR A 112 12.63 14.03 -11.59
CA THR A 112 12.59 12.68 -11.02
C THR A 112 11.59 12.59 -9.85
N HIS A 113 11.35 13.70 -9.15
CA HIS A 113 10.43 13.79 -8.02
C HIS A 113 9.62 15.09 -8.06
N ALA A 114 8.32 15.01 -7.77
CA ALA A 114 7.47 16.18 -7.55
C ALA A 114 7.79 16.88 -6.20
N GLN A 115 7.43 18.16 -6.04
CA GLN A 115 7.73 18.95 -4.83
C GLN A 115 7.02 18.55 -3.52
N GLY A 116 6.41 17.37 -3.41
CA GLY A 116 5.70 16.95 -2.20
C GLY A 116 5.70 15.44 -1.99
N TYR A 117 5.60 15.04 -0.73
CA TYR A 117 5.31 13.66 -0.38
C TYR A 117 3.82 13.38 -0.47
N ILE A 118 3.48 12.21 -0.98
CA ILE A 118 2.13 11.66 -0.99
C ILE A 118 2.06 10.38 -0.17
N ASN A 119 0.84 9.92 0.12
CA ASN A 119 0.60 8.59 0.66
C ASN A 119 0.93 7.53 -0.41
N GLY A 120 1.98 6.76 -0.17
CA GLY A 120 2.42 5.68 -1.06
C GLY A 120 1.78 4.32 -0.77
N GLY A 121 0.84 4.24 0.17
CA GLY A 121 0.39 2.97 0.74
C GLY A 121 1.41 2.45 1.75
N PHE A 122 1.70 1.15 1.71
CA PHE A 122 2.69 0.46 2.55
C PHE A 122 2.67 0.98 3.99
N MET A 123 1.60 0.62 4.69
CA MET A 123 1.31 1.08 6.03
C MET A 123 1.56 -0.02 7.05
N LEU A 124 1.89 0.39 8.27
CA LEU A 124 1.82 -0.46 9.45
C LEU A 124 0.82 0.12 10.43
N ALA A 125 -0.07 -0.73 10.92
CA ALA A 125 -1.22 -0.30 11.71
C ALA A 125 -1.37 -1.14 12.97
N LYS A 126 -1.69 -0.50 14.09
CA LYS A 126 -2.13 -1.19 15.29
C LYS A 126 -3.53 -1.74 15.09
N LYS A 127 -3.77 -2.99 15.48
CA LYS A 127 -5.11 -3.61 15.45
C LYS A 127 -6.15 -2.77 16.21
N SER A 128 -5.75 -2.14 17.30
CA SER A 128 -6.60 -1.25 18.11
C SER A 128 -7.12 -0.02 17.35
N MET A 129 -6.44 0.42 16.28
CA MET A 129 -6.88 1.58 15.49
C MET A 129 -8.23 1.32 14.81
N ILE A 130 -8.51 0.07 14.45
CA ILE A 130 -9.75 -0.31 13.74
C ILE A 130 -10.96 0.02 14.61
N ALA A 131 -10.94 -0.40 15.88
CA ALA A 131 -12.03 -0.15 16.81
C ALA A 131 -12.15 1.34 17.19
N LYS A 132 -11.04 2.09 17.16
CA LYS A 132 -11.02 3.50 17.57
C LYS A 132 -11.45 4.46 16.45
N TYR A 133 -11.01 4.22 15.21
CA TYR A 133 -11.12 5.20 14.11
C TYR A 133 -11.97 4.74 12.93
N ILE A 134 -12.34 3.46 12.85
CA ILE A 134 -13.16 2.95 11.75
C ILE A 134 -14.56 2.64 12.26
N SER A 135 -15.54 3.41 11.78
CA SER A 135 -16.95 3.24 12.14
C SER A 135 -17.47 1.83 11.78
N ALA A 136 -18.29 1.28 12.66
CA ALA A 136 -19.05 0.06 12.41
C ALA A 136 -20.30 0.31 11.55
N ASP A 137 -20.84 1.53 11.60
CA ASP A 137 -22.15 1.89 11.07
C ASP A 137 -22.06 2.65 9.74
N GLU A 138 -20.89 3.23 9.42
CA GLU A 138 -20.70 4.06 8.24
C GLU A 138 -19.73 3.43 7.23
N ASP A 139 -20.12 3.44 5.95
CA ASP A 139 -19.26 3.02 4.86
C ASP A 139 -18.51 4.21 4.24
N GLN A 140 -17.23 4.31 4.56
CA GLN A 140 -16.38 5.46 4.25
C GLN A 140 -15.00 5.07 3.72
N PHE A 141 -14.37 6.00 3.01
CA PHE A 141 -12.98 5.85 2.61
C PHE A 141 -12.08 6.00 3.84
N PHE A 142 -11.06 5.15 3.92
CA PHE A 142 -10.06 5.19 4.96
C PHE A 142 -9.33 6.54 4.97
N GLU A 143 -9.08 7.07 3.77
CA GLU A 143 -8.41 8.36 3.49
C GLU A 143 -9.25 9.60 3.85
N SER A 144 -10.46 9.43 4.37
CA SER A 144 -11.33 10.53 4.81
C SER A 144 -11.28 10.67 6.34
N GLN A 145 -12.43 10.64 7.02
CA GLN A 145 -12.52 10.82 8.46
C GLN A 145 -11.56 9.92 9.28
N PRO A 146 -11.35 8.62 8.99
CA PRO A 146 -10.45 7.81 9.80
C PRO A 146 -9.02 8.39 9.85
N ILE A 147 -8.45 8.77 8.71
CA ILE A 147 -7.13 9.41 8.65
C ILE A 147 -7.15 10.79 9.31
N ASP A 148 -8.17 11.61 9.07
CA ASP A 148 -8.28 12.94 9.70
C ASP A 148 -8.26 12.84 11.23
N GLU A 149 -8.96 11.86 11.80
CA GLU A 149 -8.99 11.62 13.25
C GLU A 149 -7.67 11.09 13.80
N ILE A 150 -7.02 10.16 13.10
CA ILE A 150 -5.70 9.64 13.50
C ILE A 150 -4.66 10.79 13.48
N VAL A 151 -4.68 11.64 12.46
CA VAL A 151 -3.78 12.80 12.36
C VAL A 151 -4.08 13.82 13.46
N ARG A 152 -5.35 14.14 13.70
CA ARG A 152 -5.77 15.05 14.77
C ARG A 152 -5.32 14.58 16.15
N ASP A 153 -5.31 13.27 16.38
CA ASP A 153 -4.85 12.66 17.63
C ASP A 153 -3.31 12.56 17.73
N GLY A 154 -2.57 12.89 16.67
CA GLY A 154 -1.11 12.74 16.62
C GLY A 154 -0.64 11.27 16.53
N GLU A 155 -1.51 10.38 16.05
CA GLU A 155 -1.31 8.93 16.02
C GLU A 155 -0.86 8.41 14.64
N MET A 156 -0.52 9.31 13.71
CA MET A 156 0.05 8.99 12.40
C MET A 156 1.51 9.46 12.30
N GLN A 157 2.39 8.63 11.75
CA GLN A 157 3.77 8.99 11.42
C GLN A 157 4.11 8.63 9.97
N ALA A 158 4.97 9.43 9.34
CA ALA A 158 5.39 9.25 7.95
C ALA A 158 6.79 8.63 7.87
N TYR A 159 6.88 7.42 7.32
CA TYR A 159 8.15 6.79 6.95
C TYR A 159 8.54 7.27 5.54
N ARG A 160 9.64 8.00 5.41
CA ARG A 160 10.05 8.56 4.12
C ARG A 160 10.77 7.52 3.28
N HIS A 161 10.25 7.26 2.08
CA HIS A 161 10.85 6.38 1.08
C HIS A 161 11.26 7.20 -0.14
N GLU A 162 12.56 7.29 -0.36
CA GLU A 162 13.18 8.04 -1.47
C GLU A 162 13.51 7.14 -2.68
N GLY A 163 13.21 5.83 -2.58
CA GLY A 163 13.47 4.86 -3.62
C GLY A 163 12.39 4.84 -4.72
N PHE A 164 12.38 3.76 -5.49
CA PHE A 164 11.36 3.53 -6.50
C PHE A 164 9.98 3.34 -5.85
N TRP A 165 8.98 4.06 -6.36
CA TRP A 165 7.58 3.83 -6.09
C TRP A 165 6.76 4.18 -7.35
N GLN A 166 5.81 3.32 -7.71
CA GLN A 166 4.93 3.53 -8.85
C GLN A 166 3.60 2.81 -8.65
N CYS A 167 2.49 3.55 -8.74
CA CYS A 167 1.14 2.98 -8.85
C CYS A 167 0.83 2.52 -10.29
N MET A 168 -0.23 1.73 -10.44
CA MET A 168 -0.74 1.24 -11.73
C MET A 168 -2.22 1.61 -11.91
N ASP A 169 -2.50 2.90 -12.02
CA ASP A 169 -3.85 3.46 -12.17
C ASP A 169 -4.28 3.53 -13.64
N ASN A 170 -3.32 3.61 -14.56
CA ASN A 170 -3.60 3.84 -15.98
C ASN A 170 -2.73 3.01 -16.94
N PRO A 171 -3.11 2.91 -18.24
CA PRO A 171 -2.39 2.09 -19.22
C PRO A 171 -0.91 2.45 -19.39
N ARG A 172 -0.51 3.72 -19.17
CA ARG A 172 0.89 4.13 -19.29
C ARG A 172 1.73 3.53 -18.17
N GLU A 173 1.20 3.48 -16.96
CA GLU A 173 1.89 2.90 -15.80
C GLU A 173 1.96 1.37 -15.92
N TYR A 174 0.88 0.75 -16.40
CA TYR A 174 0.90 -0.67 -16.77
C TYR A 174 2.03 -0.99 -17.76
N GLN A 175 2.15 -0.19 -18.83
CA GLN A 175 3.21 -0.37 -19.82
C GLN A 175 4.62 -0.19 -19.20
N LEU A 176 4.80 0.86 -18.39
CA LEU A 176 6.07 1.14 -17.71
C LEU A 176 6.51 -0.04 -16.82
N LEU A 177 5.62 -0.53 -15.95
CA LEU A 177 5.93 -1.62 -15.03
C LEU A 177 6.25 -2.93 -15.79
N ASN A 178 5.48 -3.25 -16.84
CA ASN A 178 5.75 -4.42 -17.66
C ASN A 178 7.07 -4.31 -18.46
N GLU A 179 7.44 -3.10 -18.89
CA GLU A 179 8.72 -2.87 -19.56
C GLU A 179 9.91 -3.08 -18.61
N LEU A 180 9.84 -2.52 -17.38
CA LEU A 180 10.85 -2.72 -16.34
C LEU A 180 11.02 -4.21 -16.03
N TRP A 181 9.92 -4.94 -15.89
CA TRP A 181 9.94 -6.38 -15.68
C TRP A 181 10.62 -7.14 -16.83
N ARG A 182 10.18 -6.91 -18.07
CA ARG A 182 10.74 -7.57 -19.27
C ARG A 182 12.24 -7.31 -19.46
N LYS A 183 12.73 -6.15 -19.03
CA LYS A 183 14.15 -5.78 -19.12
C LYS A 183 15.00 -6.37 -17.98
N GLY A 184 14.39 -7.04 -16.99
CA GLY A 184 15.08 -7.47 -15.78
C GLY A 184 15.52 -6.30 -14.90
N GLN A 185 14.81 -5.17 -14.98
CA GLN A 185 15.13 -3.91 -14.30
C GLN A 185 14.06 -3.51 -13.28
N ALA A 186 13.20 -4.45 -12.86
CA ALA A 186 12.15 -4.24 -11.88
C ALA A 186 12.73 -3.99 -10.47
N PRO A 187 12.71 -2.75 -9.94
CA PRO A 187 13.36 -2.46 -8.66
C PRO A 187 12.70 -3.17 -7.48
N TRP A 188 11.37 -3.35 -7.53
CA TRP A 188 10.59 -4.05 -6.51
C TRP A 188 10.92 -5.55 -6.39
N ALA A 189 11.52 -6.14 -7.43
CA ALA A 189 11.83 -7.57 -7.49
C ALA A 189 13.31 -7.89 -7.22
N ARG A 190 14.10 -6.90 -6.80
CA ARG A 190 15.57 -7.03 -6.65
C ARG A 190 16.00 -8.15 -5.69
N TYR A 191 15.15 -8.51 -4.73
CA TYR A 191 15.43 -9.52 -3.72
C TYR A 191 14.66 -10.84 -3.93
N TRP A 192 13.90 -10.95 -5.01
CA TRP A 192 13.21 -12.18 -5.35
C TRP A 192 14.25 -13.18 -5.86
N LYS A 193 14.20 -14.41 -5.35
CA LYS A 193 15.06 -15.51 -5.79
C LYS A 193 14.38 -16.29 -6.89
#